data_AF-A0A954SIX1-F1
#
_entry.id   AF-A0A954SIX1-F1
#
_cell.length_a   1.000
_cell.length_b   1.000
_cell.length_c   1.000
_cell.angle_alpha   90.00
_cell.angle_beta   90.00
_cell.angle_gamma   90.00
#
_symmetry.space_group_name_H-M   'P 1'
#
loop_
_entity.id
_entity.type
_entity.pdbx_description
1 polymer ?
#
loop_
_entity_poly.entity_id
_entity_poly.type
_entity_poly.pdbx_seq_one_letter_code
_entity_poly.pdbx_strand_id
1 'polypeptide(L)'
;MKDRLSAYADGRNHPDDDAASGLSPWLHFGHISVHEVFQKLAEHESWNPDQLGDSRDTRGSRSGWWGMSESAESFLDELVTWRELGFNMCWQCDNYDQYESLPDWARKTLEQHAGDARPTIYSLDELTHGQTHDHLWNAAQNQLVQEGRMHNYLRM
;
A
#
# COMPACT_ATOMS: atom_id res chain seq x y z
N MET A 1 -18.03 3.15 8.76
CA MET A 1 -17.11 3.73 7.75
C MET A 1 -16.76 5.18 8.03
N LYS A 2 -17.72 6.05 8.44
CA LYS A 2 -17.44 7.46 8.79
C LYS A 2 -16.32 7.64 9.83
N ASP A 3 -16.19 6.71 10.77
CA ASP A 3 -15.21 6.84 11.86
C ASP A 3 -13.78 6.43 11.48
N ARG A 4 -13.57 5.73 10.35
CA ARG A 4 -12.23 5.26 9.94
C ARG A 4 -11.48 6.27 9.09
N LEU A 5 -12.20 7.00 8.23
CA LEU A 5 -11.57 7.99 7.37
C LEU A 5 -10.89 9.08 8.21
N SER A 6 -11.55 9.60 9.25
CA SER A 6 -10.94 10.62 10.11
C SER A 6 -9.63 10.16 10.76
N ALA A 7 -9.53 8.88 11.12
CA ALA A 7 -8.34 8.28 11.73
C ALA A 7 -7.33 7.74 10.71
N TYR A 8 -7.58 7.87 9.40
CA TYR A 8 -6.77 7.20 8.38
C TYR A 8 -5.32 7.70 8.33
N ALA A 9 -5.11 9.02 8.37
CA ALA A 9 -3.76 9.60 8.29
C ALA A 9 -2.84 9.07 9.40
N ASP A 10 -3.34 9.07 10.64
CA ASP A 10 -2.56 8.67 11.81
C ASP A 10 -2.56 7.15 12.01
N GLY A 11 -3.72 6.49 11.81
CA GLY A 11 -3.95 5.10 12.19
C GLY A 11 -3.56 4.05 11.15
N ARG A 12 -3.45 4.39 9.86
CA ARG A 12 -3.26 3.38 8.78
C ARG A 12 -1.99 2.53 8.89
N ASN A 13 -1.01 2.98 9.67
CA ASN A 13 0.26 2.28 9.88
C ASN A 13 0.32 1.51 11.19
N HIS A 14 -0.71 1.62 12.04
CA HIS A 14 -0.79 0.92 13.30
C HIS A 14 -1.62 -0.36 13.11
N PRO A 15 -1.01 -1.55 13.12
CA PRO A 15 -1.74 -2.81 12.86
C PRO A 15 -2.84 -3.11 13.88
N ASP A 16 -2.73 -2.53 15.08
CA ASP A 16 -3.72 -2.63 16.16
C ASP A 16 -4.92 -1.69 15.93
N ASP A 17 -4.77 -0.70 15.04
CA ASP A 17 -5.82 0.25 14.67
C ASP A 17 -6.51 -0.21 13.38
N ASP A 18 -7.80 -0.50 13.44
CA ASP A 18 -8.60 -0.86 12.25
C ASP A 18 -9.01 0.38 11.44
N ALA A 19 -8.03 1.23 11.13
CA ALA A 19 -8.18 2.52 10.45
C ALA A 19 -8.14 2.39 8.91
N ALA A 20 -7.54 1.31 8.37
CA ALA A 20 -7.51 1.07 6.94
C ALA A 20 -8.93 0.91 6.35
N SER A 21 -9.10 1.29 5.07
CA SER A 21 -10.41 1.26 4.41
C SER A 21 -10.97 -0.16 4.24
N GLY A 22 -10.10 -1.16 4.20
CA GLY A 22 -10.43 -2.56 3.89
C GLY A 22 -10.79 -2.79 2.42
N LEU A 23 -10.89 -1.77 1.57
CA LEU A 23 -11.53 -1.86 0.24
C LEU A 23 -10.80 -2.73 -0.79
N SER A 24 -9.58 -3.21 -0.51
CA SER A 24 -8.73 -3.88 -1.50
C SER A 24 -9.34 -5.14 -2.14
N PRO A 25 -10.09 -6.03 -1.44
CA PRO A 25 -10.71 -7.18 -2.10
C PRO A 25 -11.80 -6.76 -3.11
N TRP A 26 -12.59 -5.75 -2.78
CA TRP A 26 -13.64 -5.24 -3.66
C TRP A 26 -13.08 -4.51 -4.88
N LEU A 27 -12.02 -3.73 -4.70
CA LEU A 27 -11.30 -3.07 -5.79
C LEU A 27 -10.60 -4.09 -6.69
N HIS A 28 -9.98 -5.13 -6.12
CA HIS A 28 -9.27 -6.16 -6.87
C HIS A 28 -10.19 -6.90 -7.84
N PHE A 29 -11.38 -7.30 -7.38
CA PHE A 29 -12.37 -7.99 -8.22
C PHE A 29 -13.27 -7.05 -9.05
N GLY A 30 -13.05 -5.73 -8.97
CA GLY A 30 -13.87 -4.76 -9.70
C GLY A 30 -15.33 -4.69 -9.24
N HIS A 31 -15.64 -5.14 -8.01
CA HIS A 31 -16.98 -5.03 -7.44
C HIS A 31 -17.38 -3.58 -7.13
N ILE A 32 -16.38 -2.71 -6.93
CA ILE A 32 -16.57 -1.26 -6.79
C ILE A 32 -15.56 -0.54 -7.69
N SER A 33 -15.98 0.58 -8.26
CA SER A 33 -15.10 1.40 -9.12
C SER A 33 -14.23 2.33 -8.29
N VAL A 34 -12.95 2.46 -8.64
CA VAL A 34 -12.05 3.46 -8.03
C VAL A 34 -12.58 4.89 -8.25
N HIS A 35 -13.20 5.16 -9.41
CA HIS A 35 -13.81 6.44 -9.71
C HIS A 35 -15.03 6.72 -8.83
N GLU A 36 -15.82 5.70 -8.51
CA GLU A 36 -16.95 5.81 -7.60
C GLU A 36 -16.48 6.13 -6.18
N VAL A 37 -15.43 5.43 -5.70
CA VAL A 37 -14.83 5.72 -4.39
C VAL A 37 -14.29 7.16 -4.33
N PHE A 38 -13.57 7.60 -5.36
CA PHE A 38 -13.08 8.98 -5.47
C PHE A 38 -14.24 9.99 -5.44
N GLN A 39 -15.27 9.78 -6.25
CA GLN A 39 -16.42 10.69 -6.30
C GLN A 39 -17.12 10.79 -4.94
N LYS A 40 -17.32 9.67 -4.25
CA LYS A 40 -17.94 9.65 -2.91
C LYS A 40 -17.09 10.37 -1.87
N LEU A 41 -15.77 10.25 -1.96
CA LEU A 41 -14.86 11.01 -1.10
C LEU A 41 -14.90 12.51 -1.42
N ALA A 42 -14.86 12.89 -2.69
CA ALA A 42 -14.98 14.30 -3.09
C ALA A 42 -16.29 14.93 -2.62
N GLU A 43 -17.42 14.22 -2.74
CA GLU A 43 -18.71 14.63 -2.18
C GLU A 43 -18.64 14.81 -0.66
N HIS A 44 -18.00 13.88 0.06
CA HIS A 44 -17.82 13.96 1.52
C HIS A 44 -16.99 15.18 1.94
N GLU A 45 -15.91 15.47 1.22
CA GLU A 45 -15.02 16.61 1.47
C GLU A 45 -15.58 17.94 0.93
N SER A 46 -16.78 17.94 0.35
CA SER A 46 -17.37 19.10 -0.36
C SER A 46 -16.41 19.70 -1.39
N TRP A 47 -15.64 18.82 -2.05
CA TRP A 47 -14.53 19.19 -2.91
C TRP A 47 -14.96 19.33 -4.37
N ASN A 48 -14.33 20.26 -5.09
CA ASN A 48 -14.41 20.41 -6.54
C ASN A 48 -13.04 20.79 -7.14
N PRO A 49 -12.83 20.62 -8.45
CA PRO A 49 -11.53 20.87 -9.10
C PRO A 49 -10.95 22.28 -8.96
N ASP A 50 -11.78 23.31 -8.67
CA ASP A 50 -11.28 24.68 -8.47
C ASP A 50 -10.54 24.84 -7.12
N GLN A 51 -10.58 23.82 -6.26
CA GLN A 51 -9.88 23.78 -4.96
C GLN A 51 -8.49 23.11 -5.03
N LEU A 52 -8.03 22.69 -6.21
CA LEU A 52 -6.70 22.14 -6.38
C LEU A 52 -5.62 23.15 -5.93
N GLY A 53 -4.61 22.62 -5.22
CA GLY A 53 -3.45 23.42 -4.80
C GLY A 53 -2.63 23.91 -5.99
N ASP A 54 -1.92 25.03 -5.81
CA ASP A 54 -0.99 25.52 -6.84
C ASP A 54 0.16 24.51 -7.00
N SER A 55 0.29 23.96 -8.21
CA SER A 55 1.33 22.99 -8.53
C SER A 55 2.77 23.45 -8.23
N ARG A 56 3.01 24.77 -8.13
CA ARG A 56 4.31 25.33 -7.72
C ARG A 56 4.60 25.11 -6.25
N ASP A 57 3.57 25.15 -5.42
CA ASP A 57 3.66 25.05 -3.96
C ASP A 57 3.60 23.60 -3.48
N THR A 58 2.95 22.73 -4.26
CA THR A 58 2.71 21.31 -3.89
C THR A 58 3.68 20.35 -4.58
N ARG A 59 4.64 20.84 -5.36
CA ARG A 59 5.55 19.98 -6.14
C ARG A 59 6.40 19.11 -5.22
N GLY A 60 6.23 17.79 -5.33
CA GLY A 60 6.95 16.82 -4.49
C GLY A 60 6.43 16.74 -3.05
N SER A 61 5.32 17.43 -2.76
CA SER A 61 4.61 17.29 -1.49
C SER A 61 3.72 16.05 -1.50
N ARG A 62 3.53 15.45 -0.32
CA ARG A 62 2.56 14.37 -0.07
C ARG A 62 1.15 14.89 0.26
N SER A 63 1.02 16.20 0.46
CA SER A 63 -0.24 16.86 0.79
C SER A 63 -0.35 18.26 0.16
N GLY A 64 -1.57 18.79 0.13
CA GLY A 64 -1.94 20.10 -0.40
C GLY A 64 -2.34 20.12 -1.87
N TRP A 65 -2.10 19.05 -2.63
CA TRP A 65 -2.49 18.99 -4.05
C TRP A 65 -4.01 18.99 -4.22
N TRP A 66 -4.72 18.18 -3.43
CA TRP A 66 -6.17 18.08 -3.52
C TRP A 66 -6.83 19.24 -2.76
N GLY A 67 -6.23 19.73 -1.67
CA GLY A 67 -6.89 20.71 -0.82
C GLY A 67 -8.04 20.11 -0.01
N MET A 68 -8.00 18.79 0.22
CA MET A 68 -8.91 18.06 1.10
C MET A 68 -8.30 17.91 2.51
N SER A 69 -9.02 17.28 3.45
CA SER A 69 -8.44 16.93 4.74
C SER A 69 -7.22 16.01 4.60
N GLU A 70 -6.31 16.07 5.58
CA GLU A 70 -5.09 15.25 5.59
C GLU A 70 -5.39 13.75 5.44
N SER A 71 -6.42 13.26 6.13
CA SER A 71 -6.86 11.87 6.00
C SER A 71 -7.41 11.52 4.62
N ALA A 72 -8.14 12.42 3.97
CA ALA A 72 -8.62 12.21 2.62
C ALA A 72 -7.46 12.19 1.61
N GLU A 73 -6.50 13.12 1.74
CA GLU A 73 -5.32 13.14 0.87
C GLU A 73 -4.42 11.93 1.08
N SER A 74 -4.18 11.52 2.33
CA SER A 74 -3.43 10.29 2.62
C SER A 74 -4.13 9.06 2.06
N PHE A 75 -5.46 9.01 2.07
CA PHE A 75 -6.22 7.92 1.46
C PHE A 75 -6.15 7.96 -0.07
N LEU A 76 -6.19 9.14 -0.68
CA LEU A 76 -6.06 9.32 -2.12
C LEU A 76 -4.65 8.99 -2.63
N ASP A 77 -3.61 9.24 -1.84
CA ASP A 77 -2.26 8.83 -2.21
C ASP A 77 -2.16 7.30 -2.38
N GLU A 78 -2.78 6.54 -1.47
CA GLU A 78 -2.82 5.07 -1.57
C GLU A 78 -3.78 4.59 -2.67
N LEU A 79 -4.99 5.16 -2.74
CA LEU A 79 -6.04 4.74 -3.67
C LEU A 79 -5.73 5.08 -5.14
N VAL A 80 -5.10 6.24 -5.38
CA VAL A 80 -4.79 6.75 -6.71
C VAL A 80 -3.29 6.59 -7.00
N THR A 81 -2.41 7.27 -6.27
CA THR A 81 -0.97 7.30 -6.61
C THR A 81 -0.37 5.89 -6.59
N TRP A 82 -0.39 5.20 -5.44
CA TRP A 82 0.29 3.91 -5.27
C TRP A 82 -0.38 2.78 -6.06
N ARG A 83 -1.71 2.75 -6.10
CA ARG A 83 -2.45 1.77 -6.90
C ARG A 83 -2.17 1.92 -8.40
N GLU A 84 -2.28 3.14 -8.95
CA GLU A 84 -2.04 3.38 -10.38
C GLU A 84 -0.56 3.23 -10.74
N LEU A 85 0.37 3.55 -9.82
CA LEU A 85 1.80 3.27 -10.01
C LEU A 85 2.07 1.77 -10.15
N GLY A 86 1.41 0.93 -9.35
CA GLY A 86 1.49 -0.53 -9.49
C GLY A 86 1.01 -1.01 -10.87
N PHE A 87 -0.13 -0.52 -11.35
CA PHE A 87 -0.61 -0.83 -12.71
C PHE A 87 0.33 -0.32 -13.79
N ASN A 88 0.87 0.89 -13.64
CA ASN A 88 1.83 1.45 -14.58
C ASN A 88 3.08 0.59 -14.68
N MET A 89 3.60 0.10 -13.55
CA MET A 89 4.77 -0.77 -13.52
C MET A 89 4.49 -2.10 -14.23
N CYS A 90 3.38 -2.78 -13.95
CA CYS A 90 3.01 -4.02 -14.64
C CYS A 90 2.75 -3.80 -16.14
N TRP A 91 2.24 -2.62 -16.54
CA TRP A 91 2.00 -2.29 -17.94
C TRP A 91 3.29 -1.98 -18.71
N GLN A 92 4.26 -1.30 -18.08
CA GLN A 92 5.49 -0.87 -18.72
C GLN A 92 6.60 -1.93 -18.68
N CYS A 93 6.50 -2.91 -17.78
CA CYS A 93 7.51 -3.93 -17.54
C CYS A 93 6.89 -5.33 -17.65
N ASP A 94 7.06 -5.98 -18.80
CA ASP A 94 6.49 -7.31 -19.07
C ASP A 94 6.95 -8.38 -18.06
N ASN A 95 8.15 -8.23 -17.50
CA ASN A 95 8.76 -9.15 -16.54
C ASN A 95 8.73 -8.61 -15.09
N TYR A 96 7.72 -7.81 -14.74
CA TYR A 96 7.60 -7.12 -13.45
C TYR A 96 7.72 -8.03 -12.21
N ASP A 97 7.41 -9.32 -12.36
CA ASP A 97 7.46 -10.32 -11.28
C ASP A 97 8.81 -11.06 -11.20
N GLN A 98 9.78 -10.69 -12.03
CA GLN A 98 11.11 -11.29 -12.09
C GLN A 98 12.19 -10.40 -11.48
N TYR A 99 13.28 -11.01 -11.02
CA TYR A 99 14.44 -10.31 -10.44
C TYR A 99 15.04 -9.27 -11.39
N GLU A 100 15.00 -9.53 -12.70
CA GLU A 100 15.55 -8.68 -13.73
C GLU A 100 14.81 -7.35 -13.90
N SER A 101 13.59 -7.23 -13.38
CA SER A 101 12.83 -5.97 -13.39
C SER A 101 13.33 -4.92 -12.39
N LEU A 102 14.13 -5.35 -11.42
CA LEU A 102 14.67 -4.45 -10.40
C LEU A 102 15.63 -3.42 -11.02
N PRO A 103 15.65 -2.17 -10.51
CA PRO A 103 16.60 -1.16 -10.94
C PRO A 103 18.06 -1.64 -10.83
N ASP A 104 18.93 -1.18 -11.72
CA ASP A 104 20.35 -1.58 -11.77
C ASP A 104 21.08 -1.44 -10.44
N TRP A 105 20.79 -0.37 -9.70
CA TRP A 105 21.43 -0.14 -8.40
C TRP A 105 20.99 -1.17 -7.35
N ALA A 106 19.73 -1.63 -7.40
CA ALA A 106 19.19 -2.64 -6.50
C ALA A 106 19.79 -4.02 -6.79
N ARG A 107 19.90 -4.39 -8.08
CA ARG A 107 20.54 -5.65 -8.48
C ARG A 107 22.01 -5.70 -8.07
N LYS A 108 22.76 -4.61 -8.29
CA LYS A 108 24.17 -4.52 -7.89
C LYS A 108 24.38 -4.70 -6.39
N THR A 109 23.53 -4.11 -5.54
CA THR A 109 23.67 -4.30 -4.09
C THR A 109 23.28 -5.72 -3.67
N LEU A 110 22.22 -6.31 -4.25
CA LEU A 110 21.82 -7.69 -3.97
C LEU A 110 22.91 -8.70 -4.39
N GLU A 111 23.56 -8.48 -5.53
CA GLU A 111 24.69 -9.28 -6.01
C GLU A 111 25.92 -9.19 -5.09
N GLN A 112 26.25 -7.98 -4.62
CA GLN A 112 27.36 -7.77 -3.68
C GLN A 112 27.17 -8.54 -2.37
N HIS A 113 25.92 -8.65 -1.90
CA HIS A 113 25.56 -9.34 -0.66
C HIS A 113 25.09 -10.79 -0.88
N ALA A 114 25.18 -11.32 -2.11
CA ALA A 114 24.68 -12.66 -2.43
C ALA A 114 25.40 -13.76 -1.64
N GLY A 115 26.69 -13.57 -1.34
CA GLY A 115 27.51 -14.51 -0.57
C GLY A 115 27.39 -14.41 0.96
N ASP A 116 26.65 -13.42 1.46
CA ASP A 116 26.51 -13.22 2.90
C ASP A 116 25.77 -14.40 3.54
N ALA A 117 26.27 -14.86 4.69
CA ALA A 117 25.62 -15.92 5.44
C ALA A 117 24.27 -15.42 5.99
N ARG A 118 23.18 -16.13 5.67
CA ARG A 118 21.86 -15.83 6.22
C ARG A 118 21.78 -16.39 7.64
N PRO A 119 21.35 -15.60 8.66
CA PRO A 119 21.23 -16.09 10.04
C PRO A 119 20.27 -17.27 10.18
N THR A 120 19.23 -17.31 9.35
CA THR A 120 18.28 -18.41 9.28
C THR A 120 17.79 -18.54 7.84
N ILE A 121 17.59 -19.77 7.39
CA ILE A 121 17.03 -20.10 6.07
C ILE A 121 15.80 -20.94 6.34
N TYR A 122 14.65 -20.42 5.91
CA TYR A 122 13.37 -21.10 6.03
C TYR A 122 13.02 -21.81 4.73
N SER A 123 12.40 -22.98 4.85
CA SER A 123 11.66 -23.60 3.77
C SER A 123 10.38 -22.82 3.47
N LEU A 124 9.84 -23.02 2.26
CA LEU A 124 8.55 -22.45 1.89
C LEU A 124 7.42 -22.94 2.82
N ASP A 125 7.49 -24.18 3.30
CA ASP A 125 6.50 -24.76 4.21
C ASP A 125 6.50 -24.06 5.58
N GLU A 126 7.68 -23.81 6.14
CA GLU A 126 7.83 -23.04 7.39
C GLU A 126 7.29 -21.62 7.23
N LEU A 127 7.62 -20.93 6.14
CA LEU A 127 7.10 -19.60 5.85
C LEU A 127 5.57 -19.63 5.68
N THR A 128 5.03 -20.59 4.92
CA THR A 128 3.59 -20.69 4.66
C THR A 128 2.78 -20.84 5.95
N HIS A 129 3.32 -21.60 6.91
CA HIS A 129 2.65 -21.89 8.19
C HIS A 129 3.08 -20.97 9.34
N GLY A 130 3.80 -19.88 9.07
CA GLY A 130 4.21 -18.93 10.13
C GLY A 130 5.10 -19.58 11.18
N GLN A 131 6.08 -20.36 10.76
CA GLN A 131 7.00 -21.11 11.63
C GLN A 131 8.41 -20.52 11.63
N THR A 132 8.51 -19.20 11.79
CA THR A 132 9.79 -18.51 11.92
C THR A 132 10.14 -18.25 13.39
N HIS A 133 11.36 -17.76 13.62
CA HIS A 133 11.79 -17.30 14.94
C HIS A 133 11.15 -15.96 15.31
N ASP A 134 10.60 -15.22 14.34
CA ASP A 134 9.99 -13.92 14.55
C ASP A 134 8.46 -14.07 14.73
N HIS A 135 8.02 -13.84 15.97
CA HIS A 135 6.61 -13.94 16.32
C HIS A 135 5.73 -12.91 15.60
N LEU A 136 6.26 -11.72 15.27
CA LEU A 136 5.53 -10.70 14.53
C LEU A 136 5.33 -11.12 13.08
N TRP A 137 6.38 -11.66 12.43
CA TRP A 137 6.27 -12.22 11.09
C TRP A 137 5.25 -13.35 11.03
N ASN A 138 5.28 -14.26 12.02
CA ASN A 138 4.32 -15.35 12.14
C ASN A 138 2.89 -14.84 12.33
N ALA A 139 2.69 -13.79 13.14
CA ALA A 139 1.37 -13.18 13.33
C ALA A 139 0.82 -12.57 12.03
N ALA A 140 1.65 -11.86 11.27
CA ALA A 140 1.27 -11.29 9.98
C ALA A 140 0.86 -12.38 8.98
N GLN A 141 1.68 -13.43 8.85
CA GLN A 141 1.38 -14.57 7.99
C GLN A 141 0.10 -15.30 8.41
N ASN A 142 -0.10 -15.51 9.72
CA ASN A 142 -1.31 -16.13 10.24
C ASN A 142 -2.57 -15.29 9.93
N GLN A 143 -2.48 -13.96 9.98
CA GLN A 143 -3.59 -13.08 9.57
C GLN A 143 -3.94 -13.30 8.10
N LEU A 144 -2.94 -13.37 7.22
CA LEU A 144 -3.16 -13.64 5.80
C LEU A 144 -3.89 -14.97 5.58
N VAL A 145 -3.44 -16.04 6.24
CA VAL A 145 -4.02 -17.39 6.11
C VAL A 145 -5.45 -17.45 6.65
N GLN A 146 -5.73 -16.80 7.79
CA GLN A 146 -7.03 -16.91 8.46
C GLN A 146 -8.09 -15.96 7.89
N GLU A 147 -7.70 -14.74 7.54
CA GLU A 147 -8.63 -13.69 7.10
C GLU A 147 -8.64 -13.46 5.58
N GLY A 148 -7.67 -14.02 4.85
CA GLY A 148 -7.48 -13.72 3.42
C GLY A 148 -6.97 -12.31 3.15
N ARG A 149 -6.52 -11.59 4.18
CA ARG A 149 -5.92 -10.26 4.11
C ARG A 149 -4.85 -10.12 5.19
N MET A 150 -3.81 -9.34 4.89
CA MET A 150 -2.80 -8.91 5.85
C MET A 150 -2.84 -7.39 5.98
N HIS A 151 -2.68 -6.85 7.19
CA HIS A 151 -2.55 -5.41 7.41
C HIS A 151 -1.40 -4.84 6.57
N ASN A 152 -1.63 -3.72 5.87
CA ASN A 152 -0.70 -3.21 4.85
C ASN A 152 0.70 -2.95 5.40
N TYR A 153 0.81 -2.38 6.59
CA TYR A 153 2.11 -2.10 7.21
C TYR A 153 2.94 -3.37 7.46
N LEU A 154 2.28 -4.51 7.74
CA LEU A 154 2.94 -5.79 7.99
C LEU A 154 3.28 -6.56 6.70
N ARG A 155 2.91 -6.03 5.52
CA ARG A 155 3.31 -6.60 4.21
C ARG A 155 4.71 -6.15 3.77
N MET A 156 5.24 -5.11 4.41
CA MET A 156 6.58 -4.55 4.18
C MET A 156 7.56 -5.07 5.23
#